data_AF-A0A2E8E319-F1
#
_entry.id   AF-A0A2E8E319-F1
#
_cell.length_a   1.000
_cell.length_b   1.000
_cell.length_c   1.000
_cell.angle_alpha   90.00
_cell.angle_beta   90.00
_cell.angle_gamma   90.00
#
_symmetry.space_group_name_H-M   'P 1'
#
loop_
_entity.id
_entity.type
_entity.pdbx_description
1 polymer ?
#
loop_
_entity_poly.entity_id
_entity_poly.type
_entity_poly.pdbx_seq_one_letter_code
_entity_poly.pdbx_strand_id
1 'polypeptide(L)'
;VMICSVLNRFLGILPPGRDARILPLGLARSQGVRSFRPQGFDADTKAQRAEVLKVTSLSEARAWLDRAVKQAVEVINSKDSEELMESLPKDGFLGGRPRMTVVEWIIEHTAHHRGSLAVYERLQGKAPAVPYG
;
A
#
# COMPACT_ATOMS: atom_id res chain seq x y z
N VAL A 1 -3.98 -1.92 -0.49
CA VAL A 1 -4.60 -3.23 -0.15
C VAL A 1 -4.06 -3.86 1.16
N MET A 2 -2.94 -3.40 1.74
CA MET A 2 -2.21 -4.20 2.75
C MET A 2 -2.80 -4.23 4.18
N ILE A 3 -3.41 -3.15 4.65
CA ILE A 3 -3.91 -3.08 6.05
C ILE A 3 -5.20 -3.89 6.23
N CYS A 4 -6.06 -3.95 5.20
CA CYS A 4 -7.34 -4.68 5.22
C CYS A 4 -7.17 -6.18 5.48
N SER A 5 -6.28 -6.85 4.75
CA SER A 5 -6.14 -8.31 4.86
C SER A 5 -5.45 -8.76 6.15
N VAL A 6 -4.52 -7.94 6.68
CA VAL A 6 -3.84 -8.21 7.95
C VAL A 6 -4.78 -7.96 9.13
N LEU A 7 -5.52 -6.84 9.14
CA LEU A 7 -6.55 -6.59 10.16
C LEU A 7 -7.66 -7.64 10.12
N ASN A 8 -8.09 -8.09 8.93
CA ASN A 8 -9.09 -9.16 8.80
C ASN A 8 -8.62 -10.50 9.40
N ARG A 9 -7.31 -10.78 9.36
CA ARG A 9 -6.71 -11.97 10.00
C ARG A 9 -6.65 -11.84 11.53
N PHE A 10 -6.38 -10.64 12.06
CA PHE A 10 -6.25 -10.40 13.51
C PHE A 10 -7.56 -10.11 14.23
N LEU A 11 -8.58 -9.65 13.51
CA LEU A 11 -9.87 -9.27 14.09
C LEU A 11 -10.94 -10.37 13.96
N GLY A 12 -10.62 -11.55 13.42
CA GLY A 12 -11.57 -12.67 13.32
C GLY A 12 -12.75 -12.41 12.35
N ILE A 13 -12.56 -11.55 11.35
CA ILE A 13 -13.63 -11.06 10.45
C ILE A 13 -13.93 -12.05 9.31
N LEU A 14 -13.10 -13.09 9.12
CA LEU A 14 -13.41 -14.17 8.19
C LEU A 14 -14.25 -15.24 8.90
N PRO A 15 -15.48 -15.53 8.43
CA PRO A 15 -16.25 -16.64 8.97
C PRO A 15 -15.49 -17.96 8.78
N PRO A 16 -15.58 -18.91 9.71
CA PRO A 16 -14.95 -20.22 9.57
C PRO A 16 -15.44 -20.87 8.27
N GLY A 17 -14.50 -21.23 7.38
CA GLY A 17 -14.79 -21.90 6.11
C GLY A 17 -14.72 -21.02 4.84
N ARG A 18 -14.45 -19.70 4.93
CA ARG A 18 -14.05 -18.92 3.75
C ARG A 18 -12.54 -18.89 3.61
N ASP A 19 -12.10 -19.64 2.63
CA ASP A 19 -10.79 -19.68 2.03
C ASP A 19 -10.09 -18.31 1.90
N ALA A 20 -8.88 -18.22 2.46
CA ALA A 20 -8.02 -17.03 2.54
C ALA A 20 -7.46 -16.55 1.17
N ARG A 21 -8.04 -17.01 0.06
CA ARG A 21 -7.62 -16.74 -1.32
C ARG A 21 -8.21 -15.44 -1.93
N ILE A 22 -8.95 -14.64 -1.16
CA ILE A 22 -9.56 -13.39 -1.67
C ILE A 22 -8.60 -12.18 -1.52
N LEU A 23 -7.99 -11.80 -2.65
CA LEU A 23 -7.67 -10.42 -3.14
C LEU A 23 -6.35 -9.69 -2.72
N PRO A 24 -5.83 -8.78 -3.57
CA PRO A 24 -4.43 -8.79 -4.03
C PRO A 24 -3.52 -7.71 -3.41
N LEU A 25 -2.56 -8.14 -2.60
CA LEU A 25 -1.10 -8.09 -2.83
C LEU A 25 -0.49 -6.92 -3.62
N GLY A 26 0.50 -6.26 -2.99
CA GLY A 26 1.56 -5.54 -3.69
C GLY A 26 1.90 -4.15 -3.13
N LEU A 27 2.45 -4.09 -1.91
CA LEU A 27 3.31 -2.96 -1.52
C LEU A 27 4.57 -3.54 -0.85
N ALA A 28 5.30 -4.36 -1.61
CA ALA A 28 6.65 -4.70 -1.17
C ALA A 28 7.45 -3.42 -0.96
N ARG A 29 8.27 -3.45 0.09
CA ARG A 29 9.22 -2.41 0.54
C ARG A 29 9.30 -1.26 -0.46
N SER A 30 8.70 -0.14 -0.07
CA SER A 30 8.90 1.19 -0.64
C SER A 30 8.44 1.40 -2.10
N GLN A 31 7.14 1.25 -2.41
CA GLN A 31 6.68 1.59 -3.78
C GLN A 31 6.91 3.06 -4.14
N GLY A 32 6.89 3.99 -3.18
CA GLY A 32 7.28 5.39 -3.41
C GLY A 32 8.77 5.59 -3.75
N VAL A 33 9.64 4.61 -3.47
CA VAL A 33 11.09 4.66 -3.77
C VAL A 33 11.40 3.93 -5.08
N ARG A 34 10.55 3.00 -5.51
CA ARG A 34 10.78 2.19 -6.72
C ARG A 34 10.48 2.96 -8.01
N SER A 35 9.63 3.97 -7.96
CA SER A 35 9.37 4.88 -9.10
C SER A 35 10.63 5.62 -9.58
N PHE A 36 11.63 5.79 -8.72
CA PHE A 36 12.91 6.44 -9.03
C PHE A 36 14.01 5.45 -9.43
N ARG A 37 13.72 4.14 -9.54
CA ARG A 37 14.67 3.18 -10.10
C ARG A 37 14.65 3.28 -11.62
N PRO A 38 15.79 3.05 -12.31
CA PRO A 38 15.81 3.05 -13.78
C PRO A 38 14.83 2.04 -14.38
N GLN A 39 14.63 0.90 -13.71
CA GLN A 39 13.69 -0.15 -14.14
C GLN A 39 12.24 0.11 -13.68
N GLY A 40 12.00 1.16 -12.89
CA GLY A 40 10.69 1.48 -12.34
C GLY A 40 10.19 0.46 -11.31
N PHE A 41 8.90 0.17 -11.38
CA PHE A 41 8.26 -0.76 -10.45
C PHE A 41 8.69 -2.20 -10.70
N ASP A 42 8.88 -2.94 -9.61
CA ASP A 42 9.13 -4.37 -9.65
C ASP A 42 7.82 -5.12 -9.97
N ALA A 43 7.84 -5.92 -11.04
CA ALA A 43 6.69 -6.67 -11.52
C ALA A 43 6.53 -8.06 -10.86
N ASP A 44 7.47 -8.49 -10.02
CA ASP A 44 7.39 -9.81 -9.35
C ASP A 44 6.38 -9.79 -8.19
N THR A 45 5.10 -9.75 -8.53
CA THR A 45 4.00 -9.78 -7.57
C THR A 45 4.00 -11.03 -6.68
N LYS A 46 4.64 -12.14 -7.10
CA LYS A 46 4.75 -13.38 -6.33
C LYS A 46 5.76 -13.23 -5.19
N ALA A 47 6.95 -12.69 -5.46
CA ALA A 47 7.92 -12.38 -4.41
C ALA A 47 7.37 -11.33 -3.45
N GLN A 48 6.72 -10.28 -3.97
CA GLN A 48 6.09 -9.26 -3.15
C GLN A 48 5.01 -9.83 -2.22
N ARG A 49 4.21 -10.78 -2.73
CA ARG A 49 3.26 -11.53 -1.91
C ARG A 49 3.93 -12.32 -0.80
N ALA A 50 4.97 -13.08 -1.13
CA ALA A 50 5.66 -13.92 -0.17
C ALA A 50 6.20 -13.08 1.01
N GLU A 51 6.75 -11.90 0.75
CA GLU A 51 7.21 -10.98 1.79
C GLU A 51 6.07 -10.45 2.68
N VAL A 52 4.95 -10.05 2.08
CA VAL A 52 3.79 -9.55 2.85
C VAL A 52 3.21 -10.64 3.74
N LEU A 53 3.18 -11.90 3.29
CA LEU A 53 2.65 -13.02 4.06
C LEU A 53 3.49 -13.38 5.30
N LYS A 54 4.74 -12.92 5.38
CA LYS A 54 5.59 -13.08 6.58
C LYS A 54 5.12 -12.22 7.75
N VAL A 55 4.37 -11.15 7.49
CA VAL A 55 3.83 -10.26 8.52
C VAL A 55 2.67 -10.94 9.21
N THR A 56 2.85 -11.26 10.48
CA THR A 56 1.87 -12.05 11.25
C THR A 56 1.43 -11.34 12.54
N SER A 57 1.53 -10.01 12.57
CA SER A 57 0.91 -9.22 13.62
C SER A 57 0.50 -7.83 13.14
N LEU A 58 -0.49 -7.24 13.82
CA LEU A 58 -0.91 -5.86 13.54
C LEU A 58 0.18 -4.84 13.88
N SER A 59 0.91 -5.04 14.97
CA SER A 59 2.02 -4.17 15.37
C SER A 59 3.12 -4.13 14.30
N GLU A 60 3.49 -5.30 13.77
CA GLU A 60 4.46 -5.41 12.68
C GLU A 60 3.98 -4.73 11.40
N ALA A 61 2.70 -4.91 11.04
CA ALA A 61 2.11 -4.26 9.87
C ALA A 61 2.09 -2.73 9.99
N ARG A 62 1.76 -2.19 11.17
CA ARG A 62 1.81 -0.75 11.45
C ARG A 62 3.23 -0.22 11.36
N ALA A 63 4.18 -0.89 12.03
CA ALA A 63 5.58 -0.51 11.99
C ALA A 63 6.16 -0.56 10.55
N TRP A 64 5.73 -1.53 9.73
CA TRP A 64 6.09 -1.55 8.31
C TRP A 64 5.53 -0.33 7.59
N LEU A 65 4.23 -0.06 7.71
CA LEU A 65 3.59 1.09 7.07
C LEU A 65 4.32 2.39 7.43
N ASP A 66 4.59 2.62 8.71
CA ASP A 66 5.29 3.82 9.19
C ASP A 66 6.66 3.98 8.54
N ARG A 67 7.45 2.90 8.48
CA ARG A 67 8.74 2.90 7.78
C ARG A 67 8.59 3.20 6.29
N ALA A 68 7.59 2.62 5.62
CA ALA A 68 7.37 2.81 4.20
C ALA A 68 6.95 4.24 3.86
N VAL A 69 6.09 4.86 4.68
CA VAL A 69 5.69 6.26 4.55
C VAL A 69 6.87 7.18 4.79
N LYS A 70 7.65 6.94 5.87
CA LYS A 70 8.86 7.72 6.16
C LYS A 70 9.85 7.70 5.00
N GLN A 71 10.13 6.52 4.45
CA GLN A 71 11.01 6.38 3.27
C GLN A 71 10.46 7.09 2.03
N ALA A 72 9.15 7.03 1.79
CA ALA A 72 8.54 7.74 0.65
C ALA A 72 8.70 9.25 0.79
N VAL A 73 8.46 9.80 2.00
CA VAL A 73 8.65 11.22 2.30
C VAL A 73 10.11 11.63 2.13
N GLU A 74 11.05 10.85 2.68
CA GLU A 74 12.49 11.09 2.52
C GLU A 74 12.91 11.15 1.04
N VAL A 75 12.44 10.20 0.22
CA VAL A 75 12.78 10.19 -1.20
C VAL A 75 12.12 11.34 -1.95
N ILE A 76 10.83 11.62 -1.74
CA ILE A 76 10.15 12.72 -2.43
C ILE A 76 10.80 14.06 -2.08
N ASN A 77 11.13 14.30 -0.81
CA ASN A 77 11.80 15.52 -0.38
C ASN A 77 13.24 15.66 -0.86
N SER A 78 13.87 14.55 -1.29
CA SER A 78 15.22 14.56 -1.86
C SER A 78 15.27 14.92 -3.35
N LYS A 79 14.11 15.17 -3.98
CA LYS A 79 13.96 15.37 -5.42
C LYS A 79 13.54 16.78 -5.74
N ASP A 80 14.06 17.32 -6.84
CA ASP A 80 13.58 18.59 -7.38
C ASP A 80 12.33 18.39 -8.27
N SER A 81 11.74 19.49 -8.72
CA SER A 81 10.54 19.45 -9.55
C SER A 81 10.77 18.83 -10.93
N GLU A 82 11.98 18.91 -11.49
CA GLU A 82 12.30 18.32 -12.79
C GLU A 82 12.36 16.79 -12.67
N GLU A 83 13.08 16.29 -11.67
CA GLU A 83 13.18 14.85 -11.36
C GLU A 83 11.82 14.20 -11.05
N LEU A 84 10.90 14.97 -10.44
CA LEU A 84 9.53 14.53 -10.15
C LEU A 84 8.64 14.49 -11.41
N MET A 85 8.95 15.32 -12.40
CA MET A 85 8.22 15.40 -13.67
C MET A 85 8.77 14.46 -14.73
N GLU A 86 9.94 13.84 -14.51
CA GLU A 86 10.45 12.78 -15.37
C GLU A 86 9.43 11.65 -15.53
N SER A 87 9.31 11.14 -16.76
CA SER A 87 8.44 10.00 -17.06
C SER A 87 8.95 8.72 -16.41
N LEU A 88 8.02 7.94 -15.87
CA LEU A 88 8.24 6.54 -15.53
C LEU A 88 8.59 5.73 -16.79
N PRO A 89 9.37 4.63 -16.65
CA PRO A 89 9.62 3.72 -17.76
C PRO A 89 8.33 3.32 -18.47
N LYS A 90 8.33 3.30 -19.81
CA LYS A 90 7.12 3.04 -20.60
C LYS A 90 6.51 1.67 -20.34
N ASP A 91 7.34 0.72 -19.95
CA ASP A 91 6.91 -0.63 -19.62
C ASP A 91 6.32 -0.66 -18.21
N GLY A 92 5.01 -0.89 -18.12
CA GLY A 92 4.31 -1.04 -16.85
C GLY A 92 3.01 -0.25 -16.76
N PHE A 93 2.29 -0.47 -15.66
CA PHE A 93 0.93 0.04 -15.47
C PHE A 93 0.82 1.59 -15.44
N LEU A 94 1.87 2.27 -14.98
CA LEU A 94 1.95 3.74 -14.96
C LEU A 94 2.90 4.29 -16.03
N GLY A 95 3.27 3.47 -17.02
CA GLY A 95 4.36 3.80 -17.93
C GLY A 95 4.15 5.11 -18.69
N GLY A 96 5.23 5.88 -18.81
CA GLY A 96 5.24 7.20 -19.49
C GLY A 96 4.63 8.35 -18.67
N ARG A 97 3.89 8.09 -17.59
CA ARG A 97 3.37 9.14 -16.71
C ARG A 97 4.49 9.75 -15.88
N PRO A 98 4.41 11.03 -15.45
CA PRO A 98 5.42 11.61 -14.59
C PRO A 98 5.52 10.86 -13.25
N ARG A 99 6.73 10.79 -12.67
CA ARG A 99 6.97 10.08 -11.40
C ARG A 99 6.09 10.57 -10.26
N MET A 100 5.75 11.86 -10.22
CA MET A 100 4.86 12.41 -9.20
C MET A 100 3.45 11.78 -9.20
N THR A 101 3.00 11.15 -10.30
CA THR A 101 1.67 10.50 -10.38
C THR A 101 1.55 9.40 -9.32
N VAL A 102 2.67 8.82 -8.91
CA VAL A 102 2.72 7.77 -7.89
C VAL A 102 2.21 8.30 -6.54
N VAL A 103 2.39 9.59 -6.24
CA VAL A 103 1.91 10.20 -5.00
C VAL A 103 0.38 10.23 -4.98
N GLU A 104 -0.24 10.72 -6.05
CA GLU A 104 -1.69 10.72 -6.22
C GLU A 104 -2.27 9.30 -6.10
N TRP A 105 -1.64 8.33 -6.77
CA TRP A 105 -2.05 6.93 -6.69
C TRP A 105 -1.95 6.36 -5.27
N ILE A 106 -0.91 6.71 -4.51
CA ILE A 106 -0.78 6.29 -3.11
C ILE A 106 -1.89 6.92 -2.26
N ILE A 107 -2.21 8.20 -2.46
CA ILE A 107 -3.26 8.92 -1.72
C ILE A 107 -4.63 8.27 -1.97
N GLU A 108 -5.04 8.14 -3.23
CA GLU A 108 -6.34 7.57 -3.60
C GLU A 108 -6.48 6.13 -3.14
N HIS A 109 -5.44 5.31 -3.37
CA HIS A 109 -5.44 3.92 -2.94
C HIS A 109 -5.54 3.81 -1.41
N THR A 110 -4.84 4.68 -0.67
CA THR A 110 -4.92 4.70 0.80
C THR A 110 -6.31 5.09 1.28
N ALA A 111 -6.92 6.13 0.68
CA ALA A 111 -8.27 6.57 1.00
C ALA A 111 -9.30 5.47 0.73
N HIS A 112 -9.20 4.79 -0.42
CA HIS A 112 -10.05 3.65 -0.78
C HIS A 112 -10.00 2.55 0.29
N HIS A 113 -8.80 2.11 0.70
CA HIS A 113 -8.67 1.04 1.71
C HIS A 113 -9.09 1.48 3.10
N ARG A 114 -8.85 2.74 3.48
CA ARG A 114 -9.38 3.29 4.73
C ARG A 114 -10.91 3.23 4.77
N GLY A 115 -11.57 3.51 3.65
CA GLY A 115 -13.01 3.34 3.51
C GLY A 115 -13.47 1.89 3.72
N SER A 116 -12.76 0.92 3.11
CA SER A 116 -13.05 -0.50 3.34
C SER A 116 -12.86 -0.93 4.79
N LEU A 117 -11.82 -0.44 5.47
CA LEU A 117 -11.59 -0.71 6.90
C LEU A 117 -12.71 -0.16 7.77
N ALA A 118 -13.19 1.06 7.49
CA ALA A 118 -14.30 1.65 8.22
C ALA A 118 -15.59 0.81 8.10
N VAL A 119 -15.82 0.17 6.93
CA VAL A 119 -16.92 -0.79 6.77
C VAL A 119 -16.72 -2.01 7.66
N TYR A 120 -15.50 -2.57 7.71
CA TYR A 120 -15.21 -3.71 8.57
C TYR A 120 -15.36 -3.37 10.07
N GLU A 121 -14.94 -2.19 10.50
CA GLU A 121 -15.14 -1.73 11.88
C GLU A 121 -16.64 -1.69 12.23
N ARG A 122 -17.48 -1.17 11.33
CA ARG A 122 -18.94 -1.15 11.53
C ARG A 122 -19.54 -2.55 11.62
N LEU A 123 -19.09 -3.49 10.79
CA LEU A 123 -19.54 -4.89 10.86
C LEU A 123 -19.16 -5.57 12.19
N GLN A 124 -18.13 -5.07 12.87
CA GLN A 124 -17.77 -5.49 14.23
C GLN A 124 -18.48 -4.71 15.34
N GLY A 125 -19.45 -3.85 15.01
CA GLY A 125 -20.13 -3.00 15.99
C GLY A 125 -19.28 -1.84 16.52
N LYS A 126 -18.19 -1.47 15.84
CA LYS A 126 -17.32 -0.35 16.22
C LYS A 126 -17.71 0.92 15.45
N ALA A 127 -17.50 2.07 16.06
CA ALA A 127 -17.56 3.36 15.39
C ALA A 127 -16.20 3.67 14.74
N PRO A 128 -16.11 3.75 13.40
CA PRO A 128 -14.86 4.09 12.73
C PRO A 128 -14.48 5.55 13.00
N ALA A 129 -13.18 5.83 13.08
CA ALA A 129 -12.68 7.20 13.24
C ALA A 129 -13.03 8.07 12.02
N VAL A 130 -13.35 9.35 12.27
CA VAL A 130 -13.56 10.33 11.20
C VAL A 130 -12.20 10.70 10.59
N PRO A 131 -12.03 10.66 9.26
CA PRO A 131 -10.74 10.83 8.61
C PRO A 131 -10.18 12.26 8.59
N TYR A 132 -10.94 13.24 9.08
CA TYR A 132 -10.60 14.67 9.09
C TYR A 132 -10.59 15.27 10.50
N GLY A 133 -10.63 14.41 11.53
CA GLY A 133 -10.65 14.80 12.94
C GLY A 133 -9.29 15.19 13.47
#